data_AF-A0A6L7WXW5-F1
#
_entry.id   AF-A0A6L7WXW5-F1
#
_cell.length_a   1.000
_cell.length_b   1.000
_cell.length_c   1.000
_cell.angle_alpha   90.00
_cell.angle_beta   90.00
_cell.angle_gamma   90.00
#
_symmetry.space_group_name_H-M   'P 1'
#
loop_
_entity.id
_entity.type
_entity.pdbx_description
1 polymer ?
#
loop_
_entity_poly.entity_id
_entity_poly.type
_entity_poly.pdbx_seq_one_letter_code
_entity_poly.pdbx_strand_id
1 'polypeptide(L)'
;MTAPGCLQPIKVLVAPPCVTMPPMHLHALLFDLDDTLIPDESASEAVFLAACAPVAARYGLDPAAVARSAGACARRLWHASDHNDYCQSIGISSWEGLWADFTGDAPNLQRLHAWAPAYRRESWTRALAQHGVDDPAFAEQLANRFRRERRLRNAMFPDAAQLLPEISQRLPLALVTNGAPDLQHFKIDASGVRPYFQSIVVSGELGIGKPHPAPM
;
A
#
# COMPACT_ATOMS: atom_id res chain seq x y z
N MET A 1 -12.10 -40.52 61.26
CA MET A 1 -12.74 -41.17 60.09
C MET A 1 -12.60 -40.25 58.90
N THR A 2 -11.53 -40.44 58.12
CA THR A 2 -11.26 -39.73 56.87
C THR A 2 -11.00 -40.82 55.83
N ALA A 3 -11.90 -40.96 54.87
CA ALA A 3 -11.78 -41.94 53.80
C ALA A 3 -10.65 -41.54 52.84
N PRO A 4 -9.89 -42.50 52.25
CA PRO A 4 -8.86 -42.18 51.27
C PRO A 4 -9.50 -41.79 49.94
N GLY A 5 -8.95 -40.76 49.30
CA GLY A 5 -9.40 -40.25 48.00
C GLY A 5 -9.30 -41.33 46.91
N CYS A 6 -10.41 -41.54 46.22
CA CYS A 6 -10.47 -42.37 45.02
C CYS A 6 -9.81 -41.61 43.86
N LEU A 7 -8.62 -42.03 43.44
CA LEU A 7 -7.98 -41.56 42.22
C LEU A 7 -8.84 -42.01 41.03
N GLN A 8 -9.42 -41.05 40.30
CA GLN A 8 -10.10 -41.38 39.05
C GLN A 8 -9.08 -41.74 37.96
N PRO A 9 -9.35 -42.75 37.13
CA PRO A 9 -8.46 -43.09 36.03
C PRO A 9 -8.39 -41.95 35.01
N ILE A 10 -7.21 -41.76 34.42
CA ILE A 10 -6.95 -40.80 33.33
C ILE A 10 -7.92 -41.11 32.18
N LYS A 11 -8.80 -40.15 31.84
CA LYS A 11 -9.58 -40.20 30.59
C LYS A 11 -8.63 -40.02 29.41
N VAL A 12 -8.28 -41.12 28.74
CA VAL A 12 -7.67 -41.05 27.42
C VAL A 12 -8.75 -40.59 26.44
N LEU A 13 -8.72 -39.31 26.07
CA LEU A 13 -9.50 -38.79 24.95
C LEU A 13 -8.87 -39.34 23.66
N VAL A 14 -9.51 -40.35 23.08
CA VAL A 14 -9.19 -40.79 21.72
C VAL A 14 -9.56 -39.63 20.79
N ALA A 15 -8.57 -39.09 20.07
CA ALA A 15 -8.82 -38.09 19.05
C ALA A 15 -9.85 -38.66 18.05
N PRO A 16 -10.86 -37.87 17.62
CA PRO A 16 -11.76 -38.33 16.57
C PRO A 16 -10.92 -38.72 15.33
N PRO A 17 -11.35 -39.72 14.55
CA PRO A 17 -10.62 -40.14 13.37
C PRO A 17 -10.35 -38.91 12.50
N CYS A 18 -9.08 -38.74 12.12
CA CYS A 18 -8.63 -37.70 11.21
C CYS A 18 -9.54 -37.73 9.99
N VAL A 19 -10.41 -36.74 9.86
CA VAL A 19 -11.19 -36.56 8.64
C VAL A 19 -10.16 -36.28 7.56
N THR A 20 -9.89 -37.28 6.72
CA THR A 20 -9.12 -37.09 5.49
C THR A 20 -9.85 -36.03 4.70
N MET A 21 -9.35 -34.78 4.73
CA MET A 21 -9.84 -33.77 3.82
C MET A 21 -9.64 -34.31 2.40
N PRO A 22 -10.65 -34.22 1.53
CA PRO A 22 -10.45 -34.58 0.13
C PRO A 22 -9.27 -33.80 -0.42
N PRO A 23 -8.50 -34.36 -1.37
CA PRO A 23 -7.36 -33.66 -1.95
C PRO A 23 -7.80 -32.29 -2.45
N MET A 24 -7.25 -31.23 -1.84
CA MET A 24 -7.49 -29.87 -2.30
C MET A 24 -6.75 -29.68 -3.63
N HIS A 25 -7.50 -29.64 -4.72
CA HIS A 25 -6.99 -29.17 -5.99
C HIS A 25 -7.09 -27.65 -6.00
N LEU A 26 -5.93 -26.98 -5.99
CA LEU A 26 -5.86 -25.54 -6.21
C LEU A 26 -6.24 -25.28 -7.67
N HIS A 27 -7.28 -24.48 -7.89
CA HIS A 27 -7.75 -24.12 -9.24
C HIS A 27 -7.16 -22.80 -9.73
N ALA A 28 -6.81 -21.89 -8.82
CA ALA A 28 -6.21 -20.59 -9.11
C ALA A 28 -5.50 -20.05 -7.85
N LEU A 29 -4.63 -19.05 -8.05
CA LEU A 29 -4.02 -18.30 -6.96
C LEU A 29 -4.33 -16.82 -7.10
N LEU A 30 -4.74 -16.20 -6.00
CA LEU A 30 -4.97 -14.77 -5.90
C LEU A 30 -3.76 -14.13 -5.22
N PHE A 31 -3.20 -13.11 -5.85
CA PHE A 31 -2.10 -12.32 -5.31
C PHE A 31 -2.57 -10.93 -4.95
N ASP A 32 -1.99 -10.39 -3.88
CA ASP A 32 -1.95 -8.95 -3.66
C ASP A 32 -0.76 -8.33 -4.41
N LEU A 33 -0.72 -7.01 -4.52
CA LEU A 33 0.37 -6.28 -5.19
C LEU A 33 1.36 -5.69 -4.19
N ASP A 34 0.91 -4.69 -3.44
CA ASP A 34 1.74 -3.86 -2.57
C ASP A 34 2.22 -4.67 -1.36
N ASP A 35 3.53 -4.58 -1.09
CA ASP A 35 4.25 -5.34 -0.06
C ASP A 35 4.03 -6.87 -0.13
N THR A 36 3.65 -7.36 -1.31
CA THR A 36 3.55 -8.80 -1.64
C THR A 36 4.38 -9.14 -2.87
N LEU A 37 4.18 -8.43 -3.98
CA LEU A 37 4.94 -8.60 -5.23
C LEU A 37 5.93 -7.47 -5.47
N ILE A 38 5.59 -6.27 -5.00
CA ILE A 38 6.44 -5.07 -5.09
C ILE A 38 6.57 -4.42 -3.71
N PRO A 39 7.70 -3.77 -3.38
CA PRO A 39 7.80 -2.96 -2.18
C PRO A 39 7.03 -1.65 -2.36
N ASP A 40 6.05 -1.38 -1.50
CA ASP A 40 5.41 -0.06 -1.43
C ASP A 40 5.90 0.73 -0.21
N GLU A 41 5.92 0.12 0.98
CA GLU A 41 6.33 0.79 2.21
C GLU A 41 7.81 1.21 2.15
N SER A 42 8.72 0.24 1.98
CA SER A 42 10.16 0.51 1.92
C SER A 42 10.56 1.40 0.73
N ALA A 43 9.85 1.29 -0.40
CA ALA A 43 10.03 2.18 -1.53
C ALA A 43 9.64 3.62 -1.17
N SER A 44 8.49 3.81 -0.53
CA SER A 44 7.98 5.11 -0.09
C SER A 44 8.90 5.77 0.96
N GLU A 45 9.37 5.02 1.96
CA GLU A 45 10.33 5.51 2.96
C GLU A 45 11.61 6.03 2.31
N ALA A 46 12.19 5.22 1.42
CA ALA A 46 13.41 5.60 0.73
C ALA A 46 13.18 6.80 -0.22
N VAL A 47 11.96 7.00 -0.72
CA VAL A 47 11.61 8.16 -1.56
C VAL A 47 11.47 9.43 -0.74
N PHE A 48 10.88 9.37 0.46
CA PHE A 48 10.86 10.53 1.35
C PHE A 48 12.28 11.04 1.65
N LEU A 49 13.19 10.12 2.01
CA LEU A 49 14.59 10.48 2.27
C LEU A 49 15.25 11.04 1.01
N ALA A 50 15.06 10.37 -0.14
CA ALA A 50 15.61 10.82 -1.40
C ALA A 50 15.13 12.23 -1.70
N ALA A 51 13.81 12.49 -1.66
CA ALA A 51 13.19 13.78 -1.93
C ALA A 51 13.76 14.91 -1.06
N CYS A 52 13.96 14.65 0.23
CA CYS A 52 14.51 15.61 1.19
C CYS A 52 16.02 15.88 1.07
N ALA A 53 16.80 15.08 0.34
CA ALA A 53 18.27 15.26 0.30
C ALA A 53 18.79 16.72 0.10
N PRO A 54 18.15 17.60 -0.71
CA PRO A 54 18.59 18.97 -0.95
C PRO A 54 18.41 19.90 0.26
N VAL A 55 17.61 19.53 1.27
CA VAL A 55 17.39 20.37 2.45
C VAL A 55 18.67 20.58 3.25
N ALA A 56 19.59 19.61 3.24
CA ALA A 56 20.89 19.72 3.90
C ALA A 56 21.75 20.81 3.28
N ALA A 57 21.89 20.81 1.95
CA ALA A 57 22.67 21.82 1.25
C ALA A 57 22.01 23.21 1.28
N ARG A 58 20.67 23.28 1.27
CA ARG A 58 19.93 24.54 1.19
C ARG A 58 19.73 25.23 2.54
N TYR A 59 19.51 24.46 3.62
CA TYR A 59 19.17 24.99 4.95
C TYR A 59 19.97 24.37 6.10
N GLY A 60 20.89 23.44 5.84
CA GLY A 60 21.65 22.77 6.90
C GLY A 60 20.81 21.80 7.75
N LEU A 61 19.66 21.36 7.26
CA LEU A 61 18.74 20.47 7.98
C LEU A 61 19.03 18.98 7.71
N ASP A 62 18.70 18.11 8.67
CA ASP A 62 18.73 16.65 8.49
C ASP A 62 17.61 16.20 7.52
N PRO A 63 17.95 15.63 6.34
CA PRO A 63 16.96 15.12 5.40
C PRO A 63 16.00 14.10 6.00
N ALA A 64 16.48 13.24 6.91
CA ALA A 64 15.65 12.21 7.53
C ALA A 64 14.62 12.82 8.50
N ALA A 65 14.99 13.87 9.24
CA ALA A 65 14.06 14.61 10.10
C ALA A 65 12.96 15.30 9.29
N VAL A 66 13.31 15.96 8.18
CA VAL A 66 12.32 16.59 7.29
C VAL A 66 11.43 15.53 6.63
N ALA A 67 11.99 14.40 6.21
CA ALA A 67 11.25 13.26 5.64
C ALA A 67 10.19 12.70 6.61
N ARG A 68 10.57 12.45 7.86
CA ARG A 68 9.62 12.02 8.92
C ARG A 68 8.51 13.05 9.12
N SER A 69 8.86 14.33 9.10
CA SER A 69 7.89 15.43 9.27
C SER A 69 6.92 15.52 8.09
N ALA A 70 7.40 15.32 6.85
CA ALA A 70 6.58 15.26 5.66
C ALA A 70 5.58 14.11 5.69
N GLY A 71 6.04 12.90 6.03
CA GLY A 71 5.15 11.74 6.21
C GLY A 71 4.09 11.96 7.29
N ALA A 72 4.47 12.54 8.43
CA ALA A 72 3.53 12.86 9.51
C ALA A 72 2.52 13.94 9.12
N CYS A 73 2.94 14.99 8.41
CA CYS A 73 2.05 16.04 7.91
C CYS A 73 1.06 15.51 6.88
N ALA A 74 1.55 14.72 5.91
CA ALA A 74 0.74 14.03 4.91
C ALA A 74 -0.35 13.19 5.59
N ARG A 75 0.04 12.31 6.51
CA ARG A 75 -0.90 11.47 7.27
C ARG A 75 -1.95 12.29 8.03
N ARG A 76 -1.54 13.37 8.72
CA ARG A 76 -2.46 14.24 9.47
C ARG A 76 -3.47 14.93 8.55
N LEU A 77 -3.01 15.51 7.45
CA LEU A 77 -3.86 16.18 6.47
C LEU A 77 -4.83 15.20 5.80
N TRP A 78 -4.36 14.00 5.50
CA TRP A 78 -5.16 12.94 4.90
C TRP A 78 -6.33 12.54 5.80
N HIS A 79 -6.05 12.20 7.06
CA HIS A 79 -7.08 11.78 8.01
C HIS A 79 -8.03 12.90 8.43
N ALA A 80 -7.61 14.17 8.32
CA ALA A 80 -8.46 15.32 8.57
C ALA A 80 -9.32 15.72 7.35
N SER A 81 -9.17 15.05 6.21
CA SER A 81 -9.90 15.39 4.98
C SER A 81 -11.25 14.67 4.88
N ASP A 82 -12.21 15.31 4.21
CA ASP A 82 -13.50 14.71 3.85
C ASP A 82 -13.38 13.57 2.81
N HIS A 83 -12.16 13.21 2.40
CA HIS A 83 -11.88 12.13 1.46
C HIS A 83 -11.47 10.84 2.17
N ASN A 84 -11.11 10.90 3.45
CA ASN A 84 -10.52 9.77 4.18
C ASN A 84 -11.41 8.52 4.15
N ASP A 85 -12.73 8.66 4.34
CA ASP A 85 -13.65 7.52 4.36
C ASP A 85 -13.69 6.78 3.02
N TYR A 86 -13.74 7.54 1.91
CA TYR A 86 -13.66 6.93 0.57
C TYR A 86 -12.31 6.27 0.35
N CYS A 87 -11.21 6.96 0.67
CA CYS A 87 -9.87 6.40 0.53
C CYS A 87 -9.70 5.11 1.33
N GLN A 88 -10.24 5.03 2.55
CA GLN A 88 -10.26 3.80 3.35
C GLN A 88 -11.07 2.69 2.68
N SER A 89 -12.24 3.01 2.11
CA SER A 89 -13.12 2.02 1.47
C SER A 89 -12.48 1.30 0.27
N ILE A 90 -11.52 1.95 -0.40
CA ILE A 90 -10.77 1.39 -1.52
C ILE A 90 -9.26 1.29 -1.24
N GLY A 91 -8.84 1.39 0.02
CA GLY A 91 -7.45 1.17 0.45
C GLY A 91 -6.38 2.10 -0.15
N ILE A 92 -6.66 3.39 -0.30
CA ILE A 92 -5.65 4.40 -0.66
C ILE A 92 -5.00 4.96 0.62
N SER A 93 -3.67 4.87 0.70
CA SER A 93 -2.88 5.42 1.80
C SER A 93 -2.56 6.92 1.62
N SER A 94 -2.17 7.58 2.73
CA SER A 94 -1.78 8.99 2.68
C SER A 94 -0.54 9.25 1.83
N TRP A 95 0.41 8.30 1.78
CA TRP A 95 1.61 8.47 0.96
C TRP A 95 1.32 8.25 -0.52
N GLU A 96 0.36 7.40 -0.88
CA GLU A 96 -0.11 7.27 -2.26
C GLU A 96 -0.72 8.56 -2.79
N GLY A 97 -1.47 9.29 -1.94
CA GLY A 97 -1.94 10.64 -2.26
C GLY A 97 -0.83 11.64 -2.62
N LEU A 98 0.41 11.40 -2.16
CA LEU A 98 1.54 12.26 -2.51
C LEU A 98 2.02 12.09 -3.95
N TRP A 99 1.54 11.10 -4.69
CA TRP A 99 1.97 10.88 -6.08
C TRP A 99 0.94 10.37 -7.07
N ALA A 100 -0.23 9.90 -6.61
CA ALA A 100 -1.36 9.58 -7.47
C ALA A 100 -1.89 10.82 -8.19
N ASP A 101 -2.38 10.61 -9.41
CA ASP A 101 -3.08 11.63 -10.19
C ASP A 101 -4.60 11.51 -10.02
N PHE A 102 -5.10 10.38 -9.53
CA PHE A 102 -6.51 10.10 -9.28
C PHE A 102 -7.38 10.33 -10.54
N THR A 103 -6.85 9.95 -11.71
CA THR A 103 -7.61 10.06 -12.96
C THR A 103 -8.80 9.10 -12.95
N GLY A 104 -9.92 9.53 -13.54
CA GLY A 104 -11.14 8.74 -13.64
C GLY A 104 -12.41 9.58 -13.50
N ASP A 105 -13.53 8.99 -13.90
CA ASP A 105 -14.84 9.68 -13.96
C ASP A 105 -15.65 9.56 -12.66
N ALA A 106 -15.26 8.67 -11.75
CA ALA A 106 -15.96 8.49 -10.49
C ALA A 106 -15.94 9.80 -9.67
N PRO A 107 -17.07 10.25 -9.09
CA PRO A 107 -17.14 11.53 -8.38
C PRO A 107 -16.09 11.70 -7.28
N ASN A 108 -15.78 10.63 -6.54
CA ASN A 108 -14.75 10.68 -5.51
C ASN A 108 -13.33 10.78 -6.07
N LEU A 109 -13.03 10.17 -7.22
CA LEU A 109 -11.74 10.33 -7.90
C LEU A 109 -11.58 11.75 -8.44
N GLN A 110 -12.62 12.35 -9.03
CA GLN A 110 -12.59 13.75 -9.48
C GLN A 110 -12.35 14.72 -8.32
N ARG A 111 -12.98 14.48 -7.16
CA ARG A 111 -12.75 15.24 -5.93
C ARG A 111 -11.31 15.09 -5.42
N LEU A 112 -10.77 13.87 -5.40
CA LEU A 112 -9.38 13.61 -5.02
C LEU A 112 -8.40 14.27 -6.01
N HIS A 113 -8.65 14.17 -7.32
CA HIS A 113 -7.85 14.81 -8.36
C HIS A 113 -7.73 16.32 -8.15
N ALA A 114 -8.85 16.98 -7.86
CA ALA A 114 -8.88 18.41 -7.59
C ALA A 114 -8.15 18.79 -6.28
N TRP A 115 -8.24 17.94 -5.25
CA TRP A 115 -7.66 18.21 -3.93
C TRP A 115 -6.17 17.88 -3.81
N ALA A 116 -5.72 16.80 -4.46
CA ALA A 116 -4.38 16.25 -4.29
C ALA A 116 -3.22 17.23 -4.52
N PRO A 117 -3.26 18.16 -5.50
CA PRO A 117 -2.22 19.18 -5.65
C PRO A 117 -2.06 20.06 -4.40
N ALA A 118 -3.16 20.51 -3.81
CA ALA A 118 -3.14 21.33 -2.60
C ALA A 118 -2.67 20.52 -1.39
N TYR A 119 -3.16 19.29 -1.24
CA TYR A 119 -2.71 18.33 -0.21
C TYR A 119 -1.20 18.12 -0.25
N ARG A 120 -0.64 17.88 -1.43
CA ARG A 120 0.80 17.69 -1.63
C ARG A 120 1.57 18.91 -1.17
N ARG A 121 1.27 20.09 -1.75
CA ARG A 121 1.95 21.34 -1.38
C ARG A 121 1.90 21.58 0.13
N GLU A 122 0.72 21.45 0.72
CA GLU A 122 0.51 21.69 2.15
C GLU A 122 1.29 20.71 3.04
N SER A 123 1.38 19.44 2.65
CA SER A 123 2.15 18.42 3.38
C SER A 123 3.62 18.81 3.50
N TRP A 124 4.21 19.31 2.41
CA TRP A 124 5.61 19.73 2.36
C TRP A 124 5.83 21.10 3.01
N THR A 125 4.92 22.06 2.83
CA THR A 125 4.99 23.38 3.48
C THR A 125 4.95 23.23 5.01
N ARG A 126 4.02 22.43 5.55
CA ARG A 126 3.93 22.19 6.99
C ARG A 126 5.12 21.43 7.55
N ALA A 127 5.69 20.52 6.76
CA ALA A 127 6.91 19.83 7.14
C ALA A 127 8.06 20.82 7.29
N LEU A 128 8.33 21.66 6.28
CA LEU A 128 9.38 22.68 6.33
C LEU A 128 9.18 23.68 7.48
N ALA A 129 7.93 24.12 7.71
CA ALA A 129 7.61 25.04 8.80
C ALA A 129 7.96 24.48 10.19
N GLN A 130 7.84 23.17 10.42
CA GLN A 130 8.27 22.53 11.67
C GLN A 130 9.79 22.60 11.90
N HIS A 131 10.56 22.84 10.84
CA HIS A 131 12.01 23.05 10.89
C HIS A 131 12.39 24.53 10.73
N GLY A 132 11.43 25.46 10.90
CA GLY A 132 11.67 26.90 10.83
C GLY A 132 11.87 27.45 9.41
N VAL A 133 11.48 26.71 8.37
CA VAL A 133 11.61 27.13 6.97
C VAL A 133 10.26 27.52 6.40
N ASP A 134 10.15 28.76 5.92
CA ASP A 134 9.03 29.27 5.13
C ASP A 134 9.49 29.51 3.68
N ASP A 135 9.46 28.46 2.86
CA ASP A 135 9.77 28.52 1.43
C ASP A 135 8.76 27.67 0.64
N PRO A 136 7.60 28.25 0.27
CA PRO A 136 6.55 27.53 -0.47
C PRO A 136 7.02 27.00 -1.83
N ALA A 137 7.92 27.72 -2.51
CA ALA A 137 8.45 27.31 -3.80
C ALA A 137 9.34 26.06 -3.66
N PHE A 138 10.15 25.99 -2.60
CA PHE A 138 10.94 24.81 -2.31
C PHE A 138 10.08 23.63 -1.82
N ALA A 139 9.01 23.89 -1.06
CA ALA A 139 8.04 22.86 -0.69
C ALA A 139 7.43 22.17 -1.94
N GLU A 140 7.05 22.95 -2.95
CA GLU A 140 6.56 22.42 -4.22
C GLU A 140 7.64 21.62 -4.98
N GLN A 141 8.90 22.06 -4.95
CA GLN A 141 10.02 21.30 -5.53
C GLN A 141 10.19 19.94 -4.85
N LEU A 142 10.10 19.87 -3.51
CA LEU A 142 10.16 18.61 -2.77
C LEU A 142 8.99 17.70 -3.13
N ALA A 143 7.78 18.24 -3.25
CA ALA A 143 6.59 17.50 -3.68
C ALA A 143 6.77 16.88 -5.07
N ASN A 144 7.21 17.68 -6.05
CA ASN A 144 7.45 17.22 -7.41
C ASN A 144 8.58 16.20 -7.48
N ARG A 145 9.61 16.37 -6.64
CA ARG A 145 10.70 15.41 -6.55
C ARG A 145 10.23 14.08 -5.95
N PHE A 146 9.45 14.08 -4.88
CA PHE A 146 8.85 12.86 -4.33
C PHE A 146 8.10 12.08 -5.40
N ARG A 147 7.23 12.75 -6.18
CA ARG A 147 6.48 12.11 -7.28
C ARG A 147 7.39 11.45 -8.31
N ARG A 148 8.43 12.16 -8.74
CA ARG A 148 9.41 11.64 -9.71
C ARG A 148 10.16 10.42 -9.17
N GLU A 149 10.69 10.52 -7.96
CA GLU A 149 11.47 9.45 -7.34
C GLU A 149 10.61 8.20 -7.07
N ARG A 150 9.35 8.37 -6.65
CA ARG A 150 8.44 7.23 -6.42
C ARG A 150 8.11 6.47 -7.70
N ARG A 151 7.93 7.19 -8.82
CA ARG A 151 7.67 6.57 -10.14
C ARG A 151 8.84 5.72 -10.65
N LEU A 152 10.05 5.87 -10.10
CA LEU A 152 11.23 5.09 -10.49
C LEU A 152 11.41 3.79 -9.68
N ARG A 153 10.60 3.54 -8.65
CA ARG A 153 10.84 2.45 -7.67
C ARG A 153 9.66 1.50 -7.59
N ASN A 154 9.45 0.71 -8.64
CA ASN A 154 8.34 -0.24 -8.74
C ASN A 154 8.82 -1.66 -9.09
N ALA A 155 10.11 -1.95 -8.95
CA ALA A 155 10.63 -3.29 -9.26
C ALA A 155 10.01 -4.33 -8.32
N MET A 156 9.73 -5.52 -8.86
CA MET A 156 9.31 -6.68 -8.05
C MET A 156 10.33 -7.03 -6.97
N PHE A 157 9.86 -7.68 -5.91
CA PHE A 157 10.78 -8.42 -5.05
C PHE A 157 11.53 -9.51 -5.85
N PRO A 158 12.81 -9.78 -5.55
CA PRO A 158 13.59 -10.75 -6.32
C PRO A 158 13.01 -12.16 -6.35
N ASP A 159 12.38 -12.59 -5.26
CA ASP A 159 11.69 -13.88 -5.13
C ASP A 159 10.37 -13.91 -5.93
N ALA A 160 9.60 -12.83 -5.94
CA ALA A 160 8.42 -12.69 -6.81
C ALA A 160 8.81 -12.78 -8.30
N ALA A 161 9.91 -12.13 -8.69
CA ALA A 161 10.42 -12.18 -10.06
C ALA A 161 10.87 -13.59 -10.49
N GLN A 162 11.29 -14.44 -9.55
CA GLN A 162 11.63 -15.85 -9.79
C GLN A 162 10.39 -16.75 -9.79
N LEU A 163 9.45 -16.52 -8.86
CA LEU A 163 8.28 -17.38 -8.64
C LEU A 163 7.21 -17.22 -9.73
N LEU A 164 6.87 -15.98 -10.11
CA LEU A 164 5.74 -15.70 -11.00
C LEU A 164 5.82 -16.44 -12.35
N PRO A 165 6.99 -16.46 -13.06
CA PRO A 165 7.11 -17.22 -14.31
C PRO A 165 6.85 -18.72 -14.15
N GLU A 166 7.27 -19.32 -13.05
CA GLU A 166 7.11 -20.77 -12.82
C GLU A 166 5.66 -21.12 -12.49
N ILE A 167 5.02 -20.33 -11.62
CA ILE A 167 3.68 -20.65 -11.13
C ILE A 167 2.59 -20.29 -12.14
N SER A 168 2.81 -19.25 -12.96
CA SER A 168 1.87 -18.87 -14.03
C SER A 168 1.76 -19.92 -15.14
N GLN A 169 2.75 -20.82 -15.27
CA GLN A 169 2.70 -21.95 -16.22
C GLN A 169 1.91 -23.15 -15.66
N ARG A 170 1.66 -23.18 -14.35
CA ARG A 170 1.06 -24.33 -13.65
C ARG A 170 -0.39 -24.08 -13.26
N LEU A 171 -0.71 -22.84 -12.86
CA LEU A 171 -2.03 -22.45 -12.38
C LEU A 171 -2.43 -21.08 -12.92
N PRO A 172 -3.72 -20.83 -13.15
CA PRO A 172 -4.23 -19.48 -13.35
C PRO A 172 -3.93 -18.59 -12.14
N LEU A 173 -3.45 -17.37 -12.41
CA LEU A 173 -3.17 -16.34 -11.43
C LEU A 173 -4.11 -15.16 -11.64
N ALA A 174 -4.64 -14.63 -10.54
CA ALA A 174 -5.38 -13.36 -10.50
C ALA A 174 -4.68 -12.38 -9.55
N LEU A 175 -4.61 -11.11 -9.94
CA LEU A 175 -4.14 -10.03 -9.09
C LEU A 175 -5.34 -9.28 -8.53
N VAL A 176 -5.44 -9.16 -7.22
CA VAL A 176 -6.49 -8.39 -6.55
C VAL A 176 -5.82 -7.37 -5.65
N THR A 177 -5.93 -6.10 -5.99
CA THR A 177 -5.23 -5.03 -5.30
C THR A 177 -6.17 -3.88 -4.94
N ASN A 178 -5.94 -3.28 -3.77
CA ASN A 178 -6.65 -2.07 -3.39
C ASN A 178 -5.90 -0.83 -3.94
N GLY A 179 -6.59 0.30 -4.06
CA GLY A 179 -5.98 1.58 -4.40
C GLY A 179 -6.67 2.31 -5.55
N ALA A 180 -6.08 3.44 -5.92
CA ALA A 180 -6.55 4.26 -7.03
C ALA A 180 -6.24 3.58 -8.38
N PRO A 181 -7.17 3.59 -9.37
CA PRO A 181 -6.97 2.87 -10.62
C PRO A 181 -5.70 3.28 -11.37
N ASP A 182 -5.48 4.58 -11.55
CA ASP A 182 -4.31 5.13 -12.24
C ASP A 182 -2.99 4.68 -11.60
N LEU A 183 -2.96 4.66 -10.27
CA LEU A 183 -1.78 4.31 -9.50
C LEU A 183 -1.48 2.81 -9.56
N GLN A 184 -2.48 1.98 -9.34
CA GLN A 184 -2.29 0.52 -9.35
C GLN A 184 -1.94 0.03 -10.75
N HIS A 185 -2.59 0.55 -11.80
CA HIS A 185 -2.21 0.22 -13.17
C HIS A 185 -0.78 0.66 -13.50
N PHE A 186 -0.36 1.86 -13.06
CA PHE A 186 1.02 2.29 -13.20
C PHE A 186 2.00 1.36 -12.51
N LYS A 187 1.76 0.97 -11.25
CA LYS A 187 2.59 0.03 -10.49
C LYS A 187 2.68 -1.33 -11.20
N ILE A 188 1.56 -1.85 -11.69
CA ILE A 188 1.47 -3.13 -12.40
C ILE A 188 2.32 -3.11 -13.68
N ASP A 189 2.22 -2.03 -14.45
CA ASP A 189 2.95 -1.91 -15.72
C ASP A 189 4.43 -1.66 -15.49
N ALA A 190 4.78 -0.77 -14.56
CA ALA A 190 6.15 -0.41 -14.25
C ALA A 190 6.95 -1.55 -13.58
N SER A 191 6.27 -2.44 -12.88
CA SER A 191 6.87 -3.63 -12.26
C SER A 191 7.04 -4.81 -13.22
N GLY A 192 6.31 -4.81 -14.33
CA GLY A 192 6.31 -5.90 -15.31
C GLY A 192 5.50 -7.13 -14.89
N VAL A 193 4.66 -7.04 -13.85
CA VAL A 193 3.90 -8.19 -13.34
C VAL A 193 2.69 -8.56 -14.22
N ARG A 194 2.16 -7.62 -15.02
CA ARG A 194 0.92 -7.80 -15.80
C ARG A 194 0.85 -9.13 -16.60
N PRO A 195 1.90 -9.54 -17.33
CA PRO A 195 1.81 -10.72 -18.20
C PRO A 195 1.54 -12.05 -17.48
N TYR A 196 1.74 -12.11 -16.16
CA TYR A 196 1.54 -13.34 -15.38
C TYR A 196 0.09 -13.59 -14.95
N PHE A 197 -0.78 -12.57 -15.05
CA PHE A 197 -2.14 -12.61 -14.50
C PHE A 197 -3.20 -12.67 -15.61
N GLN A 198 -4.12 -13.64 -15.53
CA GLN A 198 -5.27 -13.71 -16.46
C GLN A 198 -6.39 -12.75 -16.06
N SER A 199 -6.41 -12.31 -14.81
CA SER A 199 -7.39 -11.36 -14.29
C SER A 199 -6.71 -10.41 -13.31
N ILE A 200 -7.04 -9.13 -13.43
CA ILE A 200 -6.54 -8.07 -12.57
C ILE A 200 -7.76 -7.29 -12.11
N VAL A 201 -7.88 -7.11 -10.80
CA VAL A 201 -8.97 -6.40 -10.15
C VAL A 201 -8.39 -5.30 -9.27
N VAL A 202 -8.82 -4.07 -9.51
CA VAL A 202 -8.42 -2.90 -8.72
C VAL A 202 -9.64 -2.32 -8.00
N SER A 203 -9.59 -2.23 -6.67
CA SER A 203 -10.75 -1.80 -5.87
C SER A 203 -11.32 -0.44 -6.25
N GLY A 204 -10.46 0.50 -6.69
CA GLY A 204 -10.87 1.83 -7.12
C GLY A 204 -11.77 1.83 -8.35
N GLU A 205 -11.76 0.77 -9.17
CA GLU A 205 -12.65 0.60 -10.32
C GLU A 205 -14.04 0.11 -9.90
N LEU A 206 -14.12 -0.57 -8.76
CA LEU A 206 -15.35 -1.16 -8.21
C LEU A 206 -15.99 -0.28 -7.14
N GLY A 207 -15.24 0.66 -6.56
CA GLY A 207 -15.67 1.50 -5.44
C GLY A 207 -15.70 0.79 -4.08
N ILE A 208 -15.23 -0.46 -4.02
CA ILE A 208 -15.16 -1.30 -2.81
C ILE A 208 -13.84 -2.08 -2.84
N GLY A 209 -13.11 -2.13 -1.72
CA GLY A 209 -11.86 -2.87 -1.59
C GLY A 209 -11.91 -4.06 -0.63
N LYS A 210 -10.86 -4.89 -0.69
CA LYS A 210 -10.58 -5.93 0.30
C LYS A 210 -10.52 -5.31 1.71
N PRO A 211 -11.01 -5.96 2.79
CA PRO A 211 -11.53 -7.33 2.85
C PRO A 211 -13.07 -7.43 2.73
N HIS A 212 -13.72 -6.47 2.04
CA HIS A 212 -15.18 -6.50 1.92
C HIS A 212 -15.67 -7.84 1.30
N PRO A 213 -16.71 -8.49 1.86
CA PRO A 213 -17.10 -9.85 1.47
C PRO A 213 -17.87 -9.93 0.14
N ALA A 214 -18.28 -8.79 -0.42
CA ALA A 214 -18.93 -8.76 -1.72
C ALA A 214 -17.94 -9.25 -2.81
N PRO A 215 -18.41 -10.06 -3.77
CA PRO A 215 -17.56 -10.51 -4.88
C PRO A 215 -17.06 -9.31 -5.68
N MET A 216 -15.74 -9.24 -5.83
CA MET A 216 -15.01 -8.28 -6.68
C MET A 216 -14.72 -8.92 -8.04
#